data_AF-A0A127ENQ1-F1
#
_entry.id   AF-A0A127ENQ1-F1
#
_cell.length_a   1.000
_cell.length_b   1.000
_cell.length_c   1.000
_cell.angle_alpha   90.00
_cell.angle_beta   90.00
_cell.angle_gamma   90.00
#
_symmetry.space_group_name_H-M   'P 1'
#
loop_
_entity.id
_entity.type
_entity.pdbx_description
1 polymer ?
#
loop_
_entity_poly.entity_id
_entity_poly.type
_entity_poly.pdbx_seq_one_letter_code
_entity_poly.pdbx_strand_id
1 'polypeptide(L)'
;MSDDRRTLPIAALAVLGAGLTLSGCGGSFNMPSFGGSTPEPAPPPAGASMPSKYAPEEMIGRWGYTSYQNEADKARTITIARGQCKNPYVIARGPTGGVMMHLADQRQPSELRLKGSSDGRNYIGPEGEAGNPQDREILSFDGRVLITRYVDPDSANRYGNMVYVRCAPGRG
;
A
#
# COMPACT_ATOMS: atom_id res chain seq x y z
N MET A 1 -22.76 -29.97 21.93
CA MET A 1 -21.96 -29.56 23.09
C MET A 1 -21.50 -28.15 22.86
N SER A 2 -22.19 -27.19 23.49
CA SER A 2 -21.78 -25.80 23.57
C SER A 2 -21.07 -25.63 24.91
N ASP A 3 -19.84 -25.13 24.89
CA ASP A 3 -19.12 -24.76 26.10
C ASP A 3 -19.10 -23.23 26.19
N ASP A 4 -19.86 -22.74 27.15
CA ASP A 4 -20.06 -21.33 27.51
C ASP A 4 -19.35 -21.10 28.85
N ARG A 5 -18.54 -20.04 28.91
CA ARG A 5 -17.97 -19.37 30.10
C ARG A 5 -16.94 -20.11 30.95
N ARG A 6 -15.76 -19.47 31.04
CA ARG A 6 -15.18 -19.11 32.35
C ARG A 6 -14.30 -17.86 32.26
N THR A 7 -14.92 -16.75 32.68
CA THR A 7 -14.34 -15.55 33.32
C THR A 7 -13.21 -15.87 34.30
N LEU A 8 -12.25 -14.94 34.49
CA LEU A 8 -11.58 -14.57 35.76
C LEU A 8 -10.66 -13.33 35.53
N PRO A 9 -10.27 -12.54 36.55
CA PRO A 9 -10.72 -11.14 36.73
C PRO A 9 -9.61 -10.05 36.76
N ILE A 10 -10.04 -8.79 36.65
CA ILE A 10 -9.28 -7.55 36.86
C ILE A 10 -9.42 -7.09 38.33
N ALA A 11 -8.30 -6.80 39.01
CA ALA A 11 -8.09 -5.76 40.06
C ALA A 11 -6.77 -6.07 40.83
N ALA A 12 -5.70 -5.28 40.66
CA ALA A 12 -5.36 -4.04 41.39
C ALA A 12 -4.66 -4.28 42.74
N LEU A 13 -3.39 -3.88 42.86
CA LEU A 13 -2.73 -3.57 44.14
C LEU A 13 -1.55 -2.62 43.92
N ALA A 14 -1.63 -1.47 44.60
CA ALA A 14 -0.67 -0.38 44.64
C ALA A 14 0.39 -0.61 45.72
N VAL A 15 1.61 -0.10 45.52
CA VAL A 15 2.56 0.16 46.62
C VAL A 15 3.26 1.50 46.36
N LEU A 16 3.04 2.43 47.29
CA LEU A 16 3.75 3.70 47.45
C LEU A 16 5.19 3.45 47.94
N GLY A 17 6.15 4.20 47.41
CA GLY A 17 7.51 4.30 47.94
C GLY A 17 8.04 5.71 47.81
N ALA A 18 7.84 6.53 48.84
CA ALA A 18 8.42 7.86 48.98
C ALA A 18 9.83 7.75 49.57
N GLY A 19 10.82 8.35 48.91
CA GLY A 19 12.20 8.49 49.39
C GLY A 19 12.69 9.91 49.17
N LEU A 20 12.83 10.65 50.27
CA LEU A 20 13.38 12.01 50.36
C LEU A 20 14.92 12.02 50.30
N THR A 21 15.47 13.24 50.20
CA THR A 21 16.89 13.67 50.34
C THR A 21 17.63 13.85 49.00
N LEU A 22 18.41 14.89 48.72
CA LEU A 22 19.03 15.94 49.54
C LEU A 22 19.26 17.20 48.66
N SER A 23 19.11 18.37 49.26
CA SER A 23 19.33 19.72 48.75
C SER A 23 20.74 20.01 48.22
N GLY A 24 20.83 20.69 47.06
CA GLY A 24 22.01 21.40 46.58
C GLY A 24 21.61 22.80 46.11
N CYS A 25 22.15 23.83 46.78
CA CYS A 25 21.85 25.25 46.57
C CYS A 25 23.03 25.91 45.82
N GLY A 26 22.74 26.80 44.87
CA GLY A 26 23.72 27.77 44.34
C GLY A 26 23.63 27.99 42.84
N GLY A 27 22.96 29.07 42.43
CA GLY A 27 23.02 29.56 41.05
C GLY A 27 21.78 30.33 40.64
N SER A 28 21.67 31.57 41.10
CA SER A 28 20.73 32.55 40.54
C SER A 28 21.01 32.80 39.05
N PHE A 29 19.95 33.25 38.37
CA PHE A 29 19.90 34.00 37.12
C PHE A 29 19.46 33.26 35.84
N ASN A 30 18.28 33.70 35.39
CA ASN A 30 17.88 33.95 34.01
C ASN A 30 17.15 32.82 33.23
N MET A 31 15.82 32.95 33.14
CA MET A 31 15.02 32.46 32.00
C MET A 31 15.37 33.32 30.77
N PRO A 32 15.42 32.77 29.54
CA PRO A 32 14.21 32.28 28.87
C PRO A 32 14.37 31.01 28.00
N SER A 33 13.26 30.28 27.87
CA SER A 33 12.78 29.52 26.71
C SER A 33 13.78 29.15 25.60
N PHE A 34 14.05 27.85 25.38
CA PHE A 34 14.27 27.29 24.04
C PHE A 34 13.94 25.79 24.01
N GLY A 35 12.86 25.46 23.30
CA GLY A 35 12.58 24.10 22.84
C GLY A 35 13.58 23.73 21.74
N GLY A 36 14.15 22.53 21.85
CA GLY A 36 15.02 21.94 20.85
C GLY A 36 14.63 20.48 20.66
N SER A 37 13.61 20.24 19.84
CA SER A 37 13.41 18.93 19.23
C SER A 37 14.59 18.69 18.29
N THR A 38 15.42 17.69 18.60
CA THR A 38 16.38 17.15 17.62
C THR A 38 15.62 16.84 16.33
N PRO A 39 16.03 17.41 15.17
CA PRO A 39 15.49 17.00 13.89
C PRO A 39 15.92 15.56 13.63
N GLU A 40 14.95 14.67 13.48
CA GLU A 40 15.17 13.34 12.92
C GLU A 40 15.80 13.52 11.51
N PRO A 41 16.89 12.80 11.17
CA PRO A 41 17.48 12.88 9.84
C PRO A 41 16.43 12.54 8.80
N ALA A 42 16.20 13.46 7.85
CA ALA A 42 15.30 13.21 6.74
C ALA A 42 15.73 11.92 6.02
N PRO A 43 14.79 11.00 5.70
CA PRO A 43 15.13 9.81 4.92
C PRO A 43 15.82 10.24 3.61
N PRO A 44 16.85 9.52 3.16
CA PRO A 44 17.55 9.84 1.92
C PRO A 44 16.54 9.96 0.78
N PRO A 45 16.76 10.88 -0.18
CA PRO A 45 15.87 11.03 -1.32
C PRO A 45 15.74 9.67 -2.00
N ALA A 46 14.52 9.14 -2.01
CA ALA A 46 14.22 7.90 -2.71
C ALA A 46 14.74 8.05 -4.14
N GLY A 47 15.59 7.13 -4.59
CA GLY A 47 16.17 7.16 -5.93
C GLY A 47 15.07 7.41 -6.96
N ALA A 48 15.23 8.46 -7.77
CA ALA A 48 14.20 8.88 -8.71
C ALA A 48 13.93 7.74 -9.71
N SER A 49 12.79 7.07 -9.58
CA SER A 49 12.35 6.11 -10.58
C SER A 49 12.13 6.84 -11.91
N MET A 50 12.56 6.24 -13.01
CA MET A 50 12.21 6.78 -14.32
C MET A 50 10.69 6.82 -14.48
N PRO A 51 10.14 7.78 -15.24
CA PRO A 51 8.72 7.85 -15.45
C PRO A 51 8.23 6.60 -16.19
N SER A 52 7.10 6.07 -15.73
CA SER A 52 6.35 5.04 -16.48
C SER A 52 5.83 5.62 -17.79
N LYS A 53 5.75 4.78 -18.83
CA LYS A 53 5.10 5.16 -20.10
C LYS A 53 3.59 5.36 -19.98
N TYR A 54 2.99 4.80 -18.92
CA TYR A 54 1.59 4.98 -18.57
C TYR A 54 1.43 6.05 -17.50
N ALA A 55 0.45 6.92 -17.68
CA ALA A 55 0.09 7.94 -16.71
C ALA A 55 -0.80 7.35 -15.59
N PRO A 56 -0.71 7.87 -14.36
CA PRO A 56 -1.61 7.52 -13.26
C PRO A 56 -3.10 7.64 -13.65
N GLU A 57 -3.46 8.68 -14.41
CA GLU A 57 -4.80 8.97 -14.88
C GLU A 57 -5.41 7.83 -15.70
N GLU A 58 -4.59 7.12 -16.47
CA GLU A 58 -5.03 5.99 -17.29
C GLU A 58 -5.42 4.76 -16.47
N MET A 59 -5.03 4.71 -15.20
CA MET A 59 -5.36 3.62 -14.28
C MET A 59 -6.60 3.95 -13.43
N ILE A 60 -6.91 5.23 -13.22
CA ILE A 60 -8.02 5.69 -12.37
C ILE A 60 -9.36 5.23 -12.94
N GLY A 61 -10.20 4.62 -12.12
CA GLY A 61 -11.61 4.30 -12.43
C GLY A 61 -12.09 2.98 -11.86
N ARG A 62 -13.19 2.46 -12.42
CA ARG A 62 -13.85 1.22 -11.99
C ARG A 62 -13.38 0.04 -12.82
N TRP A 63 -13.00 -1.04 -12.15
CA TRP A 63 -12.44 -2.24 -12.78
C TRP A 63 -13.11 -3.50 -12.29
N GLY A 64 -13.43 -4.41 -13.20
CA GLY A 64 -13.66 -5.80 -12.86
C GLY A 64 -12.33 -6.48 -12.61
N TYR A 65 -12.20 -7.24 -11.53
CA TYR A 65 -10.92 -7.75 -11.05
C TYR A 65 -10.98 -9.25 -10.75
N THR A 66 -9.95 -9.98 -11.17
CA THR A 66 -9.70 -11.38 -10.82
C THR A 66 -8.24 -11.72 -11.20
N SER A 67 -7.81 -12.98 -11.07
CA SER A 67 -6.46 -13.41 -11.44
C SER A 67 -6.43 -14.80 -12.04
N TYR A 68 -5.32 -15.14 -12.70
CA TYR A 68 -5.05 -16.47 -13.24
C TYR A 68 -3.59 -16.88 -12.97
N GLN A 69 -3.36 -18.19 -12.90
CA GLN A 69 -2.01 -18.74 -12.74
C GLN A 69 -1.40 -19.16 -14.08
N ASN A 70 -2.19 -19.87 -14.90
CA ASN A 70 -1.73 -20.40 -16.17
C ASN A 70 -2.12 -19.47 -17.33
N GLU A 71 -1.19 -19.18 -18.24
CA GLU A 71 -1.46 -18.32 -19.40
C GLU A 71 -2.62 -18.81 -20.28
N ALA A 72 -2.84 -20.14 -20.34
CA ALA A 72 -3.97 -20.72 -21.06
C ALA A 72 -5.35 -20.23 -20.55
N ASP A 73 -5.43 -19.78 -19.29
CA ASP A 73 -6.66 -19.31 -18.67
C ASP A 73 -6.94 -17.82 -18.92
N LYS A 74 -5.99 -17.07 -19.47
CA LYS A 74 -6.02 -15.60 -19.61
C LYS A 74 -7.32 -15.09 -20.25
N ALA A 75 -7.72 -15.65 -21.40
CA ALA A 75 -8.90 -15.19 -22.14
C ALA A 75 -10.21 -15.41 -21.36
N ARG A 76 -10.31 -16.56 -20.67
CA ARG A 76 -11.45 -16.88 -19.80
C ARG A 76 -11.49 -15.93 -18.61
N THR A 77 -10.36 -15.69 -17.96
CA THR A 77 -10.25 -14.80 -16.79
C THR A 77 -10.59 -13.35 -17.12
N ILE A 78 -10.20 -12.84 -18.30
CA ILE A 78 -10.63 -11.51 -18.77
C ILE A 78 -12.16 -11.43 -18.89
N THR A 79 -12.81 -12.50 -19.36
CA THR A 79 -14.28 -12.54 -19.46
C THR A 79 -14.94 -12.56 -18.08
N ILE A 80 -14.38 -13.32 -17.13
CA ILE A 80 -14.85 -13.34 -15.74
C ILE A 80 -14.67 -11.98 -15.08
N ALA A 81 -13.51 -11.34 -15.27
CA ALA A 81 -13.22 -10.00 -14.75
C ALA A 81 -14.30 -9.01 -15.18
N ARG A 82 -14.69 -9.00 -16.46
CA ARG A 82 -15.79 -8.14 -16.97
C ARG A 82 -17.10 -8.37 -16.21
N GLY A 83 -17.41 -9.61 -15.86
CA GLY A 83 -18.59 -9.97 -15.07
C GLY A 83 -18.57 -9.42 -13.62
N GLN A 84 -17.39 -9.12 -13.07
CA GLN A 84 -17.24 -8.57 -11.71
C GLN A 84 -17.58 -7.08 -11.61
N CYS A 85 -17.92 -6.41 -12.72
CA CYS A 85 -18.23 -4.98 -12.71
C CYS A 85 -19.48 -4.56 -11.91
N LYS A 86 -20.25 -5.52 -11.39
CA LYS A 86 -21.32 -5.26 -10.42
C LYS A 86 -20.78 -4.82 -9.05
N ASN A 87 -19.61 -5.32 -8.65
CA ASN A 87 -18.87 -4.90 -7.47
C ASN A 87 -17.41 -4.62 -7.84
N PRO A 88 -17.13 -3.47 -8.48
CA PRO A 88 -15.84 -3.21 -9.09
C PRO A 88 -14.77 -2.88 -8.05
N TYR A 89 -13.54 -3.25 -8.38
CA TYR A 89 -12.34 -2.69 -7.77
C TYR A 89 -12.15 -1.24 -8.25
N VAL A 90 -12.08 -0.29 -7.32
CA VAL A 90 -11.94 1.13 -7.65
C VAL A 90 -10.49 1.54 -7.44
N ILE A 91 -9.85 1.98 -8.52
CA ILE A 91 -8.54 2.64 -8.47
C ILE A 91 -8.83 4.14 -8.42
N ALA A 92 -8.58 4.78 -7.28
CA ALA A 92 -8.79 6.21 -7.11
C ALA A 92 -7.51 7.02 -7.38
N ARG A 93 -7.66 8.33 -7.59
CA ARG A 93 -6.52 9.26 -7.61
C ARG A 93 -5.87 9.28 -6.23
N GLY A 94 -4.56 9.14 -6.18
CA GLY A 94 -3.78 9.38 -4.97
C GLY A 94 -3.54 10.88 -4.74
N PRO A 95 -3.34 11.31 -3.47
CA PRO A 95 -3.18 12.72 -3.14
C PRO A 95 -1.89 13.37 -3.69
N THR A 96 -0.87 12.59 -4.05
CA THR A 96 0.42 13.07 -4.55
C THR A 96 0.65 12.75 -6.03
N GLY A 97 -0.42 12.42 -6.76
CA GLY A 97 -0.38 12.09 -8.19
C GLY A 97 -0.08 10.61 -8.47
N GLY A 98 -0.18 9.74 -7.46
CA GLY A 98 -0.22 8.29 -7.64
C GLY A 98 -1.64 7.76 -7.83
N VAL A 99 -1.80 6.47 -7.61
CA VAL A 99 -3.08 5.75 -7.62
C VAL A 99 -3.30 5.02 -6.31
N MET A 100 -4.51 5.06 -5.78
CA MET A 100 -4.86 4.31 -4.58
C MET A 100 -5.15 2.86 -4.95
N MET A 101 -4.32 1.94 -4.45
CA MET A 101 -4.45 0.51 -4.68
C MET A 101 -3.97 -0.29 -3.46
N HIS A 102 -4.41 -1.54 -3.36
CA HIS A 102 -3.99 -2.45 -2.31
C HIS A 102 -2.68 -3.11 -2.70
N LEU A 103 -1.69 -3.06 -1.81
CA LEU A 103 -0.52 -3.95 -1.87
C LEU A 103 -0.91 -5.39 -1.55
N ALA A 104 0.01 -6.33 -1.77
CA ALA A 104 -0.17 -7.72 -1.38
C ALA A 104 -0.51 -7.81 0.12
N ASP A 105 -1.52 -8.60 0.46
CA ASP A 105 -1.98 -8.87 1.84
C ASP A 105 -2.50 -7.66 2.63
N GLN A 106 -2.51 -6.45 2.05
CA GLN A 106 -2.99 -5.25 2.73
C GLN A 106 -4.49 -5.06 2.53
N ARG A 107 -5.20 -4.81 3.63
CA ARG A 107 -6.65 -4.54 3.62
C ARG A 107 -7.00 -3.11 3.25
N GLN A 108 -6.09 -2.17 3.51
CA GLN A 108 -6.30 -0.76 3.21
C GLN A 108 -5.53 -0.40 1.94
N PRO A 109 -6.09 0.43 1.06
CA PRO A 109 -5.37 0.92 -0.09
C PRO A 109 -4.30 1.93 0.35
N SER A 110 -3.17 1.91 -0.32
CA SER A 110 -2.09 2.90 -0.20
C SER A 110 -1.90 3.61 -1.54
N GLU A 111 -1.28 4.79 -1.51
CA GLU A 111 -0.91 5.47 -2.73
C GLU A 111 0.31 4.78 -3.37
N LEU A 112 0.16 4.37 -4.62
CA LEU A 112 1.20 3.74 -5.43
C LEU A 112 1.60 4.64 -6.60
N ARG A 113 2.87 4.59 -6.95
CA ARG A 113 3.48 5.27 -8.10
C ARG A 113 3.55 4.36 -9.32
N LEU A 114 3.39 4.98 -10.48
CA LEU A 114 3.69 4.37 -11.77
C LEU A 114 5.16 4.64 -12.10
N LYS A 115 5.94 3.58 -12.31
CA LYS A 115 7.41 3.65 -12.43
C LYS A 115 7.87 2.94 -13.70
N GLY A 116 8.84 3.51 -14.41
CA GLY A 116 9.52 2.90 -15.54
C GLY A 116 10.89 2.36 -15.15
N SER A 117 11.41 1.42 -15.94
CA SER A 117 12.74 0.82 -15.81
C SER A 117 13.49 0.87 -17.15
N SER A 118 14.83 0.77 -17.11
CA SER A 118 15.72 0.99 -18.27
C SER A 118 15.61 -0.12 -19.31
N ASP A 119 15.09 -1.26 -18.89
CA ASP A 119 14.72 -2.40 -19.73
C ASP A 119 13.33 -2.26 -20.37
N GLY A 120 12.67 -1.12 -20.20
CA GLY A 120 11.36 -0.82 -20.78
C GLY A 120 10.17 -1.39 -20.00
N ARG A 121 10.40 -2.03 -18.85
CA ARG A 121 9.33 -2.52 -17.97
C ARG A 121 8.72 -1.38 -17.18
N ASN A 122 7.48 -1.58 -16.75
CA ASN A 122 6.69 -0.58 -16.01
C ASN A 122 6.06 -1.24 -14.78
N TYR A 123 5.92 -0.49 -13.70
CA TYR A 123 5.56 -1.01 -12.39
C TYR A 123 4.52 -0.13 -11.70
N ILE A 124 3.76 -0.73 -10.80
CA ILE A 124 2.88 -0.06 -9.85
C ILE A 124 3.27 -0.47 -8.43
N GLY A 125 3.68 0.46 -7.59
CA GLY A 125 4.08 0.14 -6.22
C GLY A 125 4.45 1.37 -5.40
N PRO A 126 4.99 1.20 -4.19
CA PRO A 126 5.41 2.32 -3.36
C PRO A 126 6.40 3.25 -4.07
N GLU A 127 6.52 4.47 -3.57
CA GLU A 127 7.55 5.40 -4.03
C GLU A 127 8.97 4.83 -3.84
N GLY A 128 9.88 5.19 -4.75
CA GLY A 128 11.25 4.66 -4.82
C GLY A 128 11.50 3.92 -6.13
N GLU A 129 12.57 3.13 -6.17
CA GLU A 129 13.05 2.48 -7.39
C GLU A 129 12.02 1.52 -8.01
N ALA A 130 12.14 1.29 -9.31
CA ALA A 130 11.30 0.36 -10.06
C ALA A 130 11.79 -1.09 -9.87
N GLY A 131 10.85 -2.03 -9.75
CA GLY A 131 11.18 -3.45 -9.61
C GLY A 131 11.46 -3.87 -8.16
N ASN A 132 11.02 -3.08 -7.18
CA ASN A 132 11.07 -3.47 -5.78
C ASN A 132 10.12 -4.66 -5.50
N PRO A 133 10.36 -5.49 -4.47
CA PRO A 133 9.51 -6.66 -4.19
C PRO A 133 8.02 -6.32 -3.97
N GLN A 134 7.73 -5.13 -3.42
CA GLN A 134 6.35 -4.65 -3.21
C GLN A 134 5.67 -4.15 -4.50
N ASP A 135 6.42 -4.02 -5.60
CA ASP A 135 5.88 -3.61 -6.87
C ASP A 135 5.11 -4.75 -7.53
N ARG A 136 4.20 -4.37 -8.41
CA ARG A 136 3.70 -5.24 -9.47
C ARG A 136 4.18 -4.73 -10.82
N GLU A 137 4.70 -5.61 -11.64
CA GLU A 137 5.02 -5.34 -13.04
C GLU A 137 3.73 -5.26 -13.85
N ILE A 138 3.66 -4.28 -14.76
CA ILE A 138 2.61 -4.17 -15.78
C ILE A 138 3.03 -5.03 -16.97
N LEU A 139 2.49 -6.24 -17.03
CA LEU A 139 2.77 -7.19 -18.11
C LEU A 139 2.13 -6.74 -19.44
N SER A 140 0.94 -6.15 -19.37
CA SER A 140 0.25 -5.60 -20.54
C SER A 140 -0.83 -4.61 -20.13
N PHE A 141 -0.98 -3.54 -20.91
CA PHE A 141 -2.08 -2.60 -20.77
C PHE A 141 -2.47 -2.00 -22.13
N ASP A 142 -3.76 -2.04 -22.46
CA ASP A 142 -4.31 -1.53 -23.74
C ASP A 142 -5.34 -0.40 -23.55
N GLY A 143 -5.37 0.22 -22.37
CA GLY A 143 -6.41 1.20 -21.98
C GLY A 143 -7.68 0.58 -21.39
N ARG A 144 -7.95 -0.71 -21.67
CA ARG A 144 -9.16 -1.42 -21.21
C ARG A 144 -8.89 -2.63 -20.35
N VAL A 145 -7.81 -3.35 -20.60
CA VAL A 145 -7.39 -4.55 -19.88
C VAL A 145 -5.97 -4.30 -19.38
N LEU A 146 -5.83 -4.26 -18.06
CA LEU A 146 -4.55 -4.16 -17.37
C LEU A 146 -4.24 -5.54 -16.77
N ILE A 147 -3.05 -6.06 -17.05
CA ILE A 147 -2.55 -7.29 -16.46
C ILE A 147 -1.27 -6.98 -15.72
N THR A 148 -1.21 -7.38 -14.46
CA THR A 148 -0.05 -7.17 -13.60
C THR A 148 0.36 -8.45 -12.88
N ARG A 149 1.60 -8.51 -12.42
CA ARG A 149 2.11 -9.60 -11.58
C ARG A 149 3.04 -9.00 -10.52
N TYR A 150 2.96 -9.47 -9.28
CA TYR A 150 3.91 -9.05 -8.24
C TYR A 150 5.34 -9.40 -8.64
N VAL A 151 6.29 -8.54 -8.26
CA VAL A 151 7.72 -8.79 -8.45
C VAL A 151 8.22 -9.81 -7.43
N ASP A 152 7.79 -9.69 -6.17
CA ASP A 152 8.03 -10.68 -5.14
C ASP A 152 7.50 -12.07 -5.57
N PRO A 153 8.35 -13.12 -5.61
CA PRO A 153 7.96 -14.42 -6.14
C PRO A 153 6.89 -15.12 -5.31
N ASP A 154 6.88 -14.94 -3.99
CA ASP A 154 5.89 -15.56 -3.11
C ASP A 154 4.50 -14.96 -3.34
N SER A 155 4.43 -13.63 -3.45
CA SER A 155 3.20 -12.91 -3.81
C SER A 155 2.77 -13.24 -5.23
N ALA A 156 3.70 -13.35 -6.18
CA ALA A 156 3.42 -13.75 -7.55
C ALA A 156 2.84 -15.18 -7.62
N ASN A 157 3.35 -16.11 -6.81
CA ASN A 157 2.84 -17.48 -6.75
C ASN A 157 1.46 -17.55 -6.09
N ARG A 158 1.20 -16.78 -5.03
CA ARG A 158 -0.10 -16.78 -4.34
C ARG A 158 -1.21 -16.11 -5.14
N TYR A 159 -0.90 -14.98 -5.77
CA TYR A 159 -1.90 -14.14 -6.43
C TYR A 159 -1.99 -14.33 -7.95
N GLY A 160 -0.92 -14.85 -8.58
CA GLY A 160 -0.84 -15.05 -10.01
C GLY A 160 -0.80 -13.73 -10.80
N ASN A 161 -1.22 -13.81 -12.05
CA ASN A 161 -1.41 -12.65 -12.92
C ASN A 161 -2.77 -12.02 -12.62
N MET A 162 -2.74 -10.83 -12.03
CA MET A 162 -3.90 -10.01 -11.74
C MET A 162 -4.42 -9.36 -13.01
N VAL A 163 -5.72 -9.48 -13.25
CA VAL A 163 -6.42 -8.93 -14.42
C VAL A 163 -7.43 -7.90 -13.95
N TYR A 164 -7.30 -6.69 -14.47
CA TYR A 164 -8.26 -5.61 -14.29
C TYR A 164 -8.87 -5.31 -15.66
N VAL A 165 -10.19 -5.34 -15.76
CA VAL A 165 -10.91 -4.93 -16.98
C VAL A 165 -11.79 -3.73 -16.69
N ARG A 166 -11.66 -2.67 -17.50
CA ARG A 166 -12.48 -1.46 -17.38
C ARG A 166 -13.95 -1.82 -17.36
N CYS A 167 -14.64 -1.36 -16.34
CA CYS A 167 -16.09 -1.43 -16.33
C CYS A 167 -16.67 -0.37 -17.26
N ALA A 168 -17.77 -0.70 -17.93
CA ALA A 168 -18.53 0.31 -18.65
C ALA A 168 -18.94 1.43 -17.68
N PRO A 169 -18.97 2.69 -18.13
CA PRO A 169 -19.57 3.75 -17.33
C PRO A 169 -20.98 3.29 -16.95
N GLY A 170 -21.27 3.27 -15.65
CA GLY A 170 -22.59 2.91 -15.19
C GLY A 170 -23.57 3.88 -15.81
N ARG A 171 -24.69 3.39 -16.35
CA ARG A 171 -25.84 4.28 -16.50
C ARG A 171 -26.24 4.64 -15.06
N GLY A 172 -26.09 5.91 -14.71
CA GLY A 172 -26.52 6.45 -13.42
C GLY A 172 -28.01 6.29 -13.20
#